data_AF-A0A974NDX4-F1
#
_entry.id   AF-A0A974NDX4-F1
#
_cell.length_a   1.000
_cell.length_b   1.000
_cell.length_c   1.000
_cell.angle_alpha   90.00
_cell.angle_beta   90.00
_cell.angle_gamma   90.00
#
_symmetry.space_group_name_H-M   'P 1'
#
loop_
_entity.id
_entity.type
_entity.pdbx_description
1 polymer ?
#
loop_
_entity_poly.entity_id
_entity_poly.type
_entity_poly.pdbx_seq_one_letter_code
_entity_poly.pdbx_strand_id
1 'polypeptide(L)'
;MINNTPYDDEINQTKKQLELLDVEINKLRGEIEKLEIQQHGKYGVLEYLENKKSTYLQDAPEVKEITGNIYTDKESQGVNELIDLSQLNIPIPRKRTLIDDIWSIILKLGDQEFDSPIIMTVLTSKGIEVEGKTPSSRVSTVLSKLHKKGKIEQTFKGGGNIPNRYKLAQKVNQSLPDNEFNDLYSGDNTNV
;
A
#
# COMPACT_ATOMS: atom_id res chain seq x y z
N MET A 1 -73.18 -3.53 -10.78
CA MET A 1 -72.22 -3.63 -9.68
C MET A 1 -71.15 -4.60 -10.13
N ILE A 2 -69.90 -4.15 -10.27
CA ILE A 2 -68.79 -5.02 -10.67
C ILE A 2 -68.33 -5.71 -9.38
N ASN A 3 -68.49 -7.03 -9.30
CA ASN A 3 -68.06 -7.80 -8.15
C ASN A 3 -66.55 -8.00 -8.27
N ASN A 4 -65.77 -7.26 -7.47
CA ASN A 4 -64.35 -7.57 -7.29
C ASN A 4 -64.25 -8.97 -6.68
N THR A 5 -63.49 -9.82 -7.35
CA THR A 5 -63.18 -11.15 -6.87
C THR A 5 -62.04 -11.06 -5.86
N PRO A 6 -61.97 -11.93 -4.83
CA PRO A 6 -60.86 -11.92 -3.87
C PRO A 6 -59.46 -12.08 -4.51
N TYR A 7 -59.39 -12.55 -5.76
CA TYR A 7 -58.16 -12.59 -6.55
C TYR A 7 -57.66 -11.22 -7.01
N ASP A 8 -58.53 -10.22 -7.10
CA ASP A 8 -58.16 -8.88 -7.55
C ASP A 8 -57.23 -8.18 -6.54
N ASP A 9 -57.41 -8.46 -5.25
CA ASP A 9 -56.57 -7.90 -4.18
C ASP A 9 -55.16 -8.51 -4.18
N GLU A 10 -55.04 -9.83 -4.38
CA GLU A 10 -53.75 -10.51 -4.52
C GLU A 10 -52.98 -10.03 -5.77
N ILE A 11 -53.68 -9.84 -6.88
CA ILE A 11 -53.10 -9.30 -8.12
C ILE A 11 -52.59 -7.87 -7.88
N ASN A 12 -53.37 -7.03 -7.20
CA ASN A 12 -52.97 -5.65 -6.91
C ASN A 12 -51.79 -5.58 -5.92
N GLN A 13 -51.75 -6.47 -4.92
CA GLN A 13 -50.63 -6.57 -3.99
C GLN A 13 -49.35 -7.01 -4.71
N THR A 14 -49.46 -8.00 -5.59
CA THR A 14 -48.33 -8.50 -6.39
C THR A 14 -47.78 -7.41 -7.32
N LYS A 15 -48.66 -6.67 -8.00
CA LYS A 15 -48.26 -5.53 -8.85
C LYS A 15 -47.49 -4.47 -8.06
N LYS A 16 -47.96 -4.14 -6.85
CA LYS A 16 -47.29 -3.17 -5.98
C LYS A 16 -45.91 -3.66 -5.51
N GLN A 17 -45.75 -4.96 -5.26
CA GLN A 17 -44.45 -5.55 -4.92
C GLN A 17 -43.48 -5.49 -6.10
N LEU A 18 -43.95 -5.77 -7.32
CA LEU A 18 -43.13 -5.66 -8.53
C LEU A 18 -42.67 -4.22 -8.77
N GLU A 19 -43.55 -3.24 -8.59
CA GLU A 19 -43.21 -1.81 -8.72
C GLU A 19 -42.12 -1.39 -7.72
N LEU A 20 -42.19 -1.87 -6.47
CA LEU A 20 -41.15 -1.61 -5.46
C LEU A 20 -39.80 -2.23 -5.84
N LEU A 21 -39.81 -3.46 -6.37
CA LEU A 21 -38.60 -4.14 -6.85
C LEU A 21 -37.95 -3.39 -8.01
N ASP A 22 -38.73 -2.87 -8.95
CA ASP A 22 -38.21 -2.08 -10.08
C ASP A 22 -37.52 -0.79 -9.60
N VAL A 23 -38.06 -0.13 -8.58
CA VAL A 23 -37.42 1.04 -7.96
C VAL A 23 -36.07 0.67 -7.32
N GLU A 24 -36.01 -0.46 -6.61
CA GLU A 24 -34.78 -0.92 -5.96
C GLU A 24 -33.70 -1.33 -6.98
N ILE A 25 -34.08 -2.04 -8.05
CA ILE A 25 -33.18 -2.40 -9.14
C ILE A 25 -32.55 -1.16 -9.78
N ASN A 26 -33.36 -0.12 -10.05
CA ASN A 26 -32.86 1.12 -10.64
C ASN A 26 -31.91 1.88 -9.71
N LYS A 27 -32.18 1.86 -8.40
CA LYS A 27 -31.28 2.43 -7.39
C LYS A 27 -29.92 1.71 -7.39
N LEU A 28 -29.93 0.38 -7.36
CA LEU A 28 -28.71 -0.43 -7.36
C LEU A 28 -27.89 -0.24 -8.65
N ARG A 29 -28.55 -0.13 -9.81
CA ARG A 29 -27.87 0.18 -11.08
C ARG A 29 -27.12 1.51 -11.01
N GLY A 30 -27.72 2.55 -10.45
CA GLY A 30 -27.05 3.84 -10.25
C GLY A 30 -25.88 3.79 -9.26
N GLU A 31 -25.93 2.92 -8.25
CA GLU A 31 -24.80 2.69 -7.33
C GLU A 31 -23.65 1.95 -8.01
N ILE A 32 -23.96 0.95 -8.84
CA ILE A 32 -22.97 0.21 -9.65
C ILE A 32 -22.27 1.16 -10.63
N GLU A 33 -23.02 1.99 -11.36
CA GLU A 33 -22.44 2.96 -12.31
C GLU A 33 -21.47 3.93 -11.63
N LYS A 34 -21.80 4.42 -10.43
CA LYS A 34 -20.89 5.27 -9.64
C LYS A 34 -19.60 4.55 -9.24
N LEU A 35 -19.71 3.28 -8.84
CA LEU A 35 -18.56 2.45 -8.48
C LEU A 35 -17.69 2.12 -9.71
N GLU A 36 -18.30 1.86 -10.87
CA GLU A 36 -17.60 1.65 -12.13
C GLU A 36 -16.87 2.92 -12.58
N ILE A 37 -17.49 4.10 -12.50
CA ILE A 37 -16.82 5.38 -12.78
C ILE A 37 -15.64 5.58 -11.82
N GLN A 38 -15.80 5.25 -10.53
CA GLN A 38 -14.72 5.33 -9.54
C GLN A 38 -13.59 4.33 -9.85
N GLN A 39 -13.90 3.11 -10.30
CA GLN A 39 -12.93 2.11 -10.72
C GLN A 39 -12.22 2.52 -12.01
N HIS A 40 -12.94 2.95 -13.04
CA HIS A 40 -12.37 3.43 -14.30
C HIS A 40 -11.49 4.67 -14.10
N GLY A 41 -11.84 5.55 -13.15
CA GLY A 41 -10.95 6.63 -12.72
C GLY A 41 -9.61 6.12 -12.13
N LYS A 42 -9.60 4.95 -11.47
CA LYS A 42 -8.36 4.29 -11.01
C LYS A 42 -7.62 3.59 -12.15
N TYR A 43 -8.33 2.96 -13.09
CA TYR A 43 -7.71 2.34 -14.27
C TYR A 43 -7.07 3.36 -15.21
N GLY A 44 -7.65 4.55 -15.37
CA GLY A 44 -7.02 5.64 -16.13
C GLY A 44 -5.69 6.12 -15.50
N VAL A 45 -5.56 6.04 -14.17
CA VAL A 45 -4.29 6.31 -13.48
C VAL A 45 -3.27 5.20 -13.76
N LEU A 46 -3.70 3.93 -13.80
CA LEU A 46 -2.81 2.81 -14.16
C LEU A 46 -2.33 2.90 -15.61
N GLU A 47 -3.23 3.19 -16.56
CA GLU A 47 -2.88 3.36 -17.98
C GLU A 47 -1.95 4.58 -18.18
N TYR A 48 -2.17 5.68 -17.46
CA TYR A 48 -1.24 6.81 -17.45
C TYR A 48 0.14 6.41 -16.91
N LEU A 49 0.21 5.61 -15.84
CA LEU A 49 1.47 5.13 -15.26
C LEU A 49 2.20 4.14 -16.18
N GLU A 50 1.48 3.24 -16.85
CA GLU A 50 2.05 2.30 -17.82
C GLU A 50 2.57 3.01 -19.08
N ASN A 51 1.81 3.97 -19.61
CA ASN A 51 2.25 4.79 -20.74
C ASN A 51 3.50 5.62 -20.39
N LYS A 52 3.56 6.18 -19.17
CA LYS A 52 4.73 6.90 -18.68
C LYS A 52 5.94 5.97 -18.52
N LYS A 53 5.74 4.74 -18.03
CA LYS A 53 6.80 3.73 -17.90
C LYS A 53 7.38 3.33 -19.26
N SER A 54 6.54 3.22 -20.29
CA SER A 54 6.96 2.88 -21.66
C SER A 54 7.82 3.99 -22.30
N THR A 55 7.48 5.26 -22.04
CA THR A 55 8.27 6.41 -22.54
C THR A 55 9.66 6.48 -21.90
N TYR A 56 9.79 6.18 -20.60
CA TYR A 56 11.10 6.14 -19.94
C TYR A 56 12.03 5.00 -20.41
N LEU A 57 11.49 3.95 -21.04
CA LEU A 57 12.28 2.82 -21.55
C LEU A 57 12.83 3.08 -22.96
N GLN A 58 12.24 4.02 -23.73
CA GLN A 58 12.73 4.37 -25.06
C GLN A 58 13.90 5.38 -25.05
N ASP A 59 14.01 6.19 -23.99
CA ASP A 59 15.06 7.20 -23.84
C ASP A 59 16.24 6.75 -22.96
N ALA A 60 16.26 5.48 -22.54
CA ALA A 60 17.35 4.93 -21.75
C ALA A 60 18.59 4.71 -22.66
N PRO A 61 19.75 5.32 -22.36
CA PRO A 61 20.96 5.12 -23.16
C PRO A 61 21.37 3.64 -23.13
N GLU A 62 21.66 3.07 -24.30
CA GLU A 62 22.14 1.70 -24.47
C GLU A 62 23.32 1.43 -23.52
N VAL A 63 23.05 0.68 -22.45
CA VAL A 63 24.07 0.22 -21.52
C VAL A 63 24.85 -0.86 -22.25
N LYS A 64 26.01 -0.48 -22.78
CA LYS A 64 26.99 -1.42 -23.33
C LYS A 64 27.27 -2.52 -22.31
N GLU A 65 27.00 -3.75 -22.73
CA GLU A 65 27.22 -4.97 -21.96
C GLU A 65 28.65 -5.04 -21.43
N ILE A 66 28.83 -4.89 -20.12
CA ILE A 66 30.04 -5.33 -19.44
C ILE A 66 29.79 -6.79 -19.06
N THR A 67 30.25 -7.68 -19.93
CA THR A 67 30.31 -9.13 -19.70
C THR A 67 31.37 -9.43 -18.64
N GLY A 68 30.95 -9.42 -17.38
CA GLY A 68 31.72 -9.94 -16.25
C GLY A 68 31.13 -11.26 -15.77
N ASN A 69 31.77 -12.36 -16.14
CA ASN A 69 31.47 -13.70 -15.62
C ASN A 69 31.44 -13.71 -14.09
N ILE A 70 30.28 -13.96 -13.49
CA ILE A 70 30.16 -14.35 -12.09
C ILE A 70 29.37 -15.65 -12.02
N TYR A 71 30.05 -16.62 -11.43
CA TYR A 71 29.70 -17.99 -11.12
C TYR A 71 28.22 -18.21 -10.76
N THR A 72 27.66 -19.23 -11.40
CA THR A 72 26.41 -19.91 -11.04
C THR A 72 26.59 -20.63 -9.72
N ASP A 73 25.84 -20.23 -8.69
CA ASP A 73 25.45 -21.12 -7.60
C ASP A 73 23.94 -20.95 -7.31
N LYS A 74 23.23 -22.00 -7.70
CA LYS A 74 22.02 -22.62 -7.14
C LYS A 74 20.98 -21.76 -6.40
N GLU A 75 19.76 -21.87 -6.96
CA GLU A 75 18.48 -21.90 -6.25
C GLU A 75 18.09 -20.64 -5.47
N SER A 76 17.35 -19.76 -6.13
CA SER A 76 16.42 -18.86 -5.47
C SER A 76 15.08 -18.93 -6.19
N GLN A 77 14.24 -19.88 -5.77
CA GLN A 77 12.82 -19.85 -6.05
C GLN A 77 12.23 -18.64 -5.32
N GLY A 78 12.20 -17.49 -6.00
CA GLY A 78 11.53 -16.30 -5.53
C GLY A 78 10.02 -16.52 -5.59
N VAL A 79 9.45 -16.96 -4.48
CA VAL A 79 8.01 -17.04 -4.30
C VAL A 79 7.48 -15.60 -4.27
N ASN A 80 6.78 -15.18 -5.33
CA ASN A 80 5.94 -13.98 -5.32
C ASN A 80 4.72 -14.24 -4.43
N GLU A 81 4.93 -14.39 -3.13
CA GLU A 81 3.83 -14.45 -2.16
C GLU A 81 3.23 -13.05 -2.06
N LEU A 82 1.97 -12.96 -2.51
CA LEU A 82 1.18 -11.75 -2.47
C LEU A 82 1.07 -11.30 -1.00
N ILE A 83 1.60 -10.11 -0.70
CA ILE A 83 1.57 -9.55 0.66
C ILE A 83 0.11 -9.31 1.07
N ASP A 84 -0.41 -10.09 2.01
CA ASP A 84 -1.75 -9.89 2.57
C ASP A 84 -1.74 -8.76 3.61
N LEU A 85 -2.15 -7.57 3.15
CA LEU A 85 -2.19 -6.35 3.97
C LEU A 85 -3.36 -6.30 4.95
N SER A 86 -4.33 -7.22 4.87
CA SER A 86 -5.58 -7.17 5.64
C SER A 86 -5.41 -7.48 7.13
N GLN A 87 -4.32 -8.17 7.51
CA GLN A 87 -4.14 -8.70 8.87
C GLN A 87 -3.38 -7.76 9.84
N LEU A 88 -3.05 -6.54 9.42
CA LEU A 88 -2.19 -5.63 10.19
C LEU A 88 -2.94 -4.87 11.31
N ASN A 89 -3.41 -5.51 12.39
CA ASN A 89 -4.05 -4.79 13.53
C ASN A 89 -3.01 -4.22 14.52
N ILE A 90 -2.74 -2.90 14.54
CA ILE A 90 -1.65 -2.29 15.35
C ILE A 90 -2.26 -1.45 16.49
N PRO A 91 -1.92 -1.67 17.77
CA PRO A 91 -2.37 -0.83 18.88
C PRO A 91 -1.91 0.63 18.71
N ILE A 92 -2.69 1.60 19.22
CA ILE A 92 -2.48 3.06 19.04
C ILE A 92 -1.86 3.67 20.31
N PRO A 93 -0.54 3.96 20.36
CA PRO A 93 0.06 4.69 21.46
C PRO A 93 -0.12 6.22 21.36
N ARG A 94 0.01 6.94 22.49
CA ARG A 94 -0.44 8.34 22.69
C ARG A 94 0.46 9.45 22.11
N LYS A 95 1.55 9.14 21.42
CA LYS A 95 2.30 10.05 20.52
C LYS A 95 2.99 9.20 19.46
N ARG A 96 2.31 8.90 18.34
CA ARG A 96 2.91 8.14 17.24
C ARG A 96 3.75 9.07 16.38
N THR A 97 5.02 8.72 16.18
CA THR A 97 5.85 9.34 15.15
C THR A 97 5.76 8.53 13.86
N LEU A 98 6.05 9.16 12.72
CA LEU A 98 6.18 8.46 11.43
C LEU A 98 7.18 7.29 11.50
N ILE A 99 8.21 7.40 12.35
CA ILE A 99 9.20 6.34 12.54
C ILE A 99 8.57 5.15 13.25
N ASP A 100 7.75 5.38 14.27
CA ASP A 100 7.04 4.31 14.99
C ASP A 100 6.04 3.60 14.08
N ASP A 101 5.33 4.36 13.25
CA ASP A 101 4.36 3.81 12.30
C ASP A 101 5.07 2.95 11.24
N ILE A 102 6.13 3.47 10.63
CA ILE A 102 6.95 2.70 9.67
C ILE A 102 7.56 1.46 10.32
N TRP A 103 8.10 1.59 11.54
CA TRP A 103 8.69 0.47 12.25
C TRP A 103 7.66 -0.62 12.56
N SER A 104 6.45 -0.24 12.99
CA SER A 104 5.37 -1.18 13.25
C SER A 104 4.89 -1.93 12.00
N ILE A 105 4.97 -1.29 10.83
CA ILE A 105 4.69 -1.95 9.54
C ILE A 105 5.79 -2.95 9.22
N ILE A 106 7.06 -2.54 9.32
CA ILE A 106 8.22 -3.39 9.04
C ILE A 106 8.22 -4.65 9.90
N LEU A 107 7.96 -4.51 11.21
CA LEU A 107 7.88 -5.66 12.12
C LEU A 107 6.82 -6.68 11.70
N LYS A 108 5.75 -6.25 11.04
CA LYS A 108 4.67 -7.13 10.59
C LYS A 108 4.89 -7.73 9.22
N LEU A 109 5.70 -7.09 8.38
CA LEU A 109 6.16 -7.68 7.12
C LEU A 109 7.13 -8.85 7.38
N GLY A 110 7.78 -8.86 8.54
CA GLY A 110 8.65 -9.96 8.97
C GLY A 110 9.84 -10.12 8.03
N ASP A 111 9.98 -11.31 7.45
CA ASP A 111 11.10 -11.65 6.56
C ASP A 111 10.90 -11.21 5.11
N GLN A 112 9.76 -10.59 4.78
CA GLN A 112 9.48 -10.10 3.43
C GLN A 112 10.33 -8.87 3.08
N GLU A 113 10.75 -8.78 1.81
CA GLU A 113 11.39 -7.57 1.30
C GLU A 113 10.38 -6.45 1.09
N PHE A 114 10.80 -5.22 1.34
CA PHE A 114 9.98 -4.03 1.14
C PHE A 114 10.80 -2.83 0.65
N ASP A 115 10.10 -1.89 0.03
CA ASP A 115 10.64 -0.62 -0.44
C ASP A 115 9.79 0.57 0.04
N SER A 116 10.24 1.79 -0.26
CA SER A 116 9.51 2.99 0.14
C SER A 116 8.08 3.07 -0.43
N PRO A 117 7.81 2.73 -1.70
CA PRO A 117 6.45 2.66 -2.24
C PRO A 117 5.52 1.68 -1.51
N ILE A 118 6.01 0.48 -1.16
CA ILE A 118 5.22 -0.51 -0.40
C ILE A 118 4.84 0.08 0.95
N ILE A 119 5.80 0.61 1.71
CA ILE A 119 5.54 1.21 3.04
C ILE A 119 4.55 2.37 2.94
N MET A 120 4.68 3.22 1.91
CA MET A 120 3.75 4.34 1.68
C MET A 120 2.32 3.88 1.40
N THR A 121 2.17 2.78 0.64
CA THR A 121 0.87 2.18 0.34
C THR A 121 0.20 1.66 1.60
N VAL A 122 0.97 1.02 2.50
CA VAL A 122 0.46 0.52 3.79
C VAL A 122 0.10 1.65 4.76
N LEU A 123 0.89 2.73 4.80
CA LEU A 123 0.54 3.92 5.60
C LEU A 123 -0.79 4.52 5.13
N THR A 124 -0.93 4.70 3.81
CA THR A 124 -2.15 5.25 3.20
C THR A 124 -3.38 4.35 3.46
N SER A 125 -3.25 3.03 3.33
CA SER A 125 -4.36 2.10 3.60
C SER A 125 -4.79 2.08 5.06
N LYS A 126 -3.91 2.53 5.97
CA LYS A 126 -4.18 2.70 7.41
C LYS A 126 -4.71 4.09 7.77
N GLY A 127 -4.91 4.98 6.79
CA GLY A 127 -5.32 6.36 7.02
C GLY A 127 -4.23 7.21 7.68
N ILE A 128 -2.97 6.80 7.60
CA ILE A 128 -1.84 7.58 8.11
C ILE A 128 -1.29 8.43 6.96
N GLU A 129 -1.58 9.73 6.99
CA GLU A 129 -1.05 10.67 6.01
C GLU A 129 0.37 11.09 6.38
N VAL A 130 1.28 10.98 5.42
CA VAL A 130 2.66 11.45 5.58
C VAL A 130 2.73 12.89 5.10
N GLU A 131 2.77 13.84 6.05
CA GLU A 131 2.82 15.26 5.74
C GLU A 131 4.10 15.68 4.96
N GLY A 132 4.03 16.78 4.22
CA GLY A 132 5.18 17.43 3.58
C GLY A 132 5.17 17.40 2.06
N LYS A 133 6.09 18.14 1.44
CA LYS A 133 6.15 18.32 -0.03
C LYS A 133 6.43 17.01 -0.78
N THR A 134 7.19 16.10 -0.17
CA THR A 134 7.63 14.85 -0.79
C THR A 134 7.48 13.67 0.19
N PRO A 135 6.27 13.14 0.38
CA PRO A 135 5.99 12.05 1.33
C PRO A 135 6.92 10.83 1.17
N SER A 136 7.13 10.37 -0.07
CA SER A 136 8.03 9.25 -0.37
C SER A 136 9.49 9.51 0.04
N SER A 137 9.95 10.76 -0.03
CA SER A 137 11.30 11.13 0.40
C SER A 137 11.43 11.05 1.93
N ARG A 138 10.38 11.40 2.69
CA ARG A 138 10.36 11.24 4.15
C ARG A 138 10.41 9.77 4.54
N VAL A 139 9.60 8.92 3.91
CA VAL A 139 9.64 7.46 4.13
C VAL A 139 11.04 6.91 3.83
N SER A 140 11.61 7.26 2.68
CA SER A 140 12.97 6.86 2.31
C SER A 140 14.05 7.32 3.30
N THR A 141 13.89 8.53 3.87
CA THR A 141 14.77 9.05 4.92
C THR A 141 14.66 8.23 6.21
N VAL A 142 13.44 7.85 6.61
CA VAL A 142 13.23 7.00 7.79
C VAL A 142 13.84 5.61 7.58
N LEU A 143 13.61 4.99 6.42
CA LEU A 143 14.24 3.69 6.09
C LEU A 143 15.76 3.78 6.13
N SER A 144 16.34 4.86 5.59
CA SER A 144 17.78 5.09 5.64
C SER A 144 18.30 5.22 7.08
N LYS A 145 17.53 5.87 7.98
CA LYS A 145 17.88 5.96 9.41
C LYS A 145 17.81 4.59 10.09
N LEU A 146 16.77 3.80 9.82
CA LEU A 146 16.62 2.45 10.37
C LEU A 146 17.75 1.51 9.90
N HIS A 147 18.13 1.62 8.63
CA HIS A 147 19.26 0.88 8.07
C HIS A 147 20.58 1.27 8.75
N LYS A 148 20.87 2.57 8.90
CA LYS A 148 22.05 3.05 9.64
C LYS A 148 22.11 2.56 11.09
N LYS A 149 20.96 2.33 11.72
CA LYS A 149 20.84 1.77 13.07
C LYS A 149 20.95 0.23 13.10
N GLY A 150 21.10 -0.43 11.96
CA GLY A 150 21.15 -1.89 11.87
C GLY A 150 19.82 -2.59 12.20
N LYS A 151 18.70 -1.86 12.16
CA LYS A 151 17.36 -2.42 12.43
C LYS A 151 16.78 -3.14 11.21
N ILE A 152 17.19 -2.71 10.02
CA ILE A 152 16.85 -3.33 8.73
C ILE A 152 18.13 -3.47 7.91
N GLU A 153 18.16 -4.43 7.01
CA GLU A 153 19.26 -4.68 6.08
C GLU A 153 18.85 -4.26 4.68
N GLN A 154 19.74 -3.58 3.95
CA GLN A 154 19.51 -3.26 2.55
C GLN A 154 19.85 -4.49 1.69
N THR A 155 18.85 -5.03 0.98
CA THR A 155 19.02 -6.18 0.09
C THR A 155 19.30 -5.78 -1.34
N PHE A 156 18.76 -4.63 -1.76
CA PHE A 156 18.97 -4.08 -3.09
C PHE A 156 19.27 -2.59 -3.04
N LYS A 157 20.34 -2.20 -3.74
CA LYS A 157 20.70 -0.80 -3.96
C LYS A 157 20.11 -0.32 -5.27
N GLY A 158 19.03 0.44 -5.17
CA GLY A 158 18.40 1.10 -6.30
C GLY A 158 19.22 2.25 -6.86
N GLY A 159 18.83 2.72 -8.05
CA GLY A 159 19.46 3.83 -8.75
C GLY A 159 18.43 4.57 -9.60
N GLY A 160 18.62 5.89 -9.76
CA GLY A 160 17.69 6.75 -10.50
C GLY A 160 16.27 6.69 -9.92
N ASN A 161 15.33 6.18 -10.71
CA ASN A 161 13.93 6.03 -10.33
C ASN A 161 13.62 4.69 -9.62
N ILE A 162 14.59 3.81 -9.45
CA ILE A 162 14.41 2.51 -8.81
C ILE A 162 14.69 2.66 -7.30
N PRO A 163 13.74 2.34 -6.41
CA PRO A 163 13.93 2.48 -4.97
C PRO A 163 14.86 1.39 -4.41
N ASN A 164 15.48 1.69 -3.27
CA ASN A 164 16.18 0.69 -2.46
C ASN A 164 15.18 -0.31 -1.86
N ARG A 165 15.58 -1.59 -1.78
CA ARG A 165 14.83 -2.61 -1.05
C ARG A 165 15.55 -2.99 0.23
N TYR A 166 14.76 -3.30 1.24
CA TYR A 166 15.20 -3.63 2.57
C TYR A 166 14.45 -4.86 3.07
N LYS A 167 15.02 -5.52 4.07
CA LYS A 167 14.38 -6.57 4.87
C LYS A 167 14.66 -6.33 6.35
N LEU A 168 13.90 -6.98 7.23
CA LEU A 168 14.19 -6.94 8.66
C LEU A 168 15.57 -7.58 8.94
N ALA A 169 16.38 -6.95 9.80
CA ALA A 169 17.70 -7.48 10.14
C ALA A 169 17.56 -8.71 11.05
N GLN A 170 18.31 -9.79 10.76
CA GLN A 170 18.19 -11.07 11.51
C GLN A 170 18.47 -10.92 13.00
N LYS A 171 19.33 -9.97 13.39
CA LYS A 171 19.66 -9.70 14.80
C LYS A 171 18.50 -9.13 15.61
N VAL A 172 17.54 -8.46 14.97
CA VAL A 172 16.37 -7.88 15.65
C VAL A 172 15.35 -8.97 15.99
N ASN A 173 15.24 -10.04 15.20
CA ASN A 173 14.36 -11.17 15.50
C ASN A 173 14.71 -11.90 16.81
N GLN A 174 15.93 -11.72 17.34
CA GLN A 174 16.37 -12.36 18.58
C GLN A 174 16.27 -11.45 19.82
N SER A 175 15.92 -10.18 19.64
CA SER A 175 15.84 -9.20 20.74
C SER A 175 14.74 -8.19 20.46
N LEU A 176 13.50 -8.51 20.82
CA LEU A 176 12.46 -7.51 21.03
C LEU A 176 12.86 -6.68 22.26
N PRO A 177 13.26 -5.40 22.15
CA PRO A 177 13.60 -4.61 23.31
C PRO A 177 12.38 -3.78 23.71
N ASP A 178 11.92 -4.00 24.94
CA ASP A 178 11.06 -3.05 25.63
C ASP A 178 11.84 -1.72 25.80
N ASN A 179 11.32 -0.62 25.22
CA ASN A 179 11.69 0.76 25.59
C ASN A 179 13.08 1.36 25.24
N GLU A 180 13.53 1.35 23.97
CA GLU A 180 14.71 2.15 23.54
C GLU A 180 14.40 3.34 22.60
N PHE A 181 13.19 3.92 22.64
CA PHE A 181 12.81 5.01 21.72
C PHE A 181 13.06 6.45 22.23
N ASN A 182 13.60 6.65 23.43
CA ASN A 182 13.70 7.99 24.05
C ASN A 182 14.89 8.86 23.60
N ASP A 183 15.91 8.33 22.94
CA ASP A 183 17.10 9.12 22.58
C ASP A 183 16.96 9.88 21.24
N LEU A 184 15.76 9.90 20.65
CA LEU A 184 15.54 10.48 19.32
C LEU A 184 15.23 12.00 19.31
N TYR A 185 15.22 12.67 20.46
CA TYR A 185 14.78 14.07 20.60
C TYR A 185 15.79 15.03 21.24
N SER A 186 17.04 14.63 21.46
CA SER A 186 18.07 15.50 22.02
C SER A 186 19.01 16.04 20.94
N GLY A 187 18.72 17.24 20.44
CA GLY A 187 19.58 18.06 19.55
C GLY A 187 18.77 18.68 18.40
N ASP A 188 18.75 19.98 18.13
CA ASP A 188 19.54 21.13 18.55
C ASP A 188 18.61 22.36 18.57
N ASN A 189 18.62 23.10 19.67
CA ASN A 189 18.10 24.47 19.72
C ASN A 189 19.25 25.36 20.22
N THR A 190 20.12 25.77 19.30
CA THR A 190 21.14 26.79 19.57
C THR A 190 20.97 27.96 18.62
N ASN A 191 20.44 29.03 19.20
CA ASN A 191 20.67 30.47 18.98
C ASN A 191 20.86 31.02 17.55
N VAL A 192 19.92 31.91 17.20
CA VAL A 192 20.23 33.19 16.52
C VAL A 192 19.89 34.31 17.50
#